data_AF-A0AA43D1L0-F1
#
_entry.id   AF-A0AA43D1L0-F1
#
_cell.length_a   1.000
_cell.length_b   1.000
_cell.length_c   1.000
_cell.angle_alpha   90.00
_cell.angle_beta   90.00
_cell.angle_gamma   90.00
#
_symmetry.space_group_name_H-M   'P 1'
#
loop_
_entity.id
_entity.type
_entity.pdbx_description
1 polymer ?
#
loop_
_entity_poly.entity_id
_entity_poly.type
_entity_poly.pdbx_seq_one_letter_code
_entity_poly.pdbx_strand_id
1 'polypeptide(L)'
;MDKFPGTPDTVAAVPAQQSFARFMGALRHITRFMTGPLLENPLDAAVQRIEANPAFTQYRLLTRLIAALPGEQGEFRVEEASVFDRDTLAVILSLIHAHDAGTTPSAEWRQAIDRAESAQLAFNG
;
A
#
# COMPACT_ATOMS: atom_id res chain seq x y z
N MET A 1 -43.03 -12.92 -33.51
CA MET A 1 -43.54 -12.55 -32.18
C MET A 1 -42.41 -12.72 -31.19
N ASP A 2 -41.79 -11.58 -30.91
CA ASP A 2 -40.66 -11.35 -30.04
C ASP A 2 -40.91 -11.77 -28.59
N LYS A 3 -39.87 -12.34 -27.96
CA LYS A 3 -39.62 -12.13 -26.54
C LYS A 3 -38.12 -12.29 -26.26
N PHE A 4 -37.40 -11.19 -26.36
CA PHE A 4 -36.06 -11.04 -25.77
C PHE A 4 -36.21 -11.07 -24.24
N PRO A 5 -35.51 -11.94 -23.50
CA PRO A 5 -35.33 -11.75 -22.07
C PRO A 5 -34.40 -10.55 -21.87
N GLY A 6 -34.92 -9.54 -21.16
CA GLY A 6 -34.22 -8.31 -20.82
C GLY A 6 -32.92 -8.60 -20.06
N THR A 7 -31.90 -7.86 -20.48
CA THR A 7 -30.63 -7.50 -19.83
C THR A 7 -30.34 -8.09 -18.45
N PRO A 8 -29.17 -8.74 -18.24
CA PRO A 8 -28.68 -8.97 -16.89
C PRO A 8 -28.47 -7.63 -16.19
N ASP A 9 -28.98 -7.59 -14.97
CA ASP A 9 -28.68 -6.64 -13.90
C ASP A 9 -27.25 -6.09 -14.06
N THR A 10 -27.12 -4.81 -14.40
CA THR A 10 -25.86 -4.09 -14.23
C THR A 10 -25.65 -3.96 -12.73
N VAL A 11 -25.17 -5.03 -12.10
CA VAL A 11 -24.44 -4.92 -10.86
C VAL A 11 -23.30 -3.96 -11.18
N ALA A 12 -23.41 -2.73 -10.68
CA ALA A 12 -22.32 -1.79 -10.69
C ALA A 12 -21.11 -2.58 -10.23
N ALA A 13 -20.11 -2.74 -11.11
CA ALA A 13 -18.91 -3.48 -10.81
C ALA A 13 -18.28 -2.82 -9.59
N VAL A 14 -18.56 -3.35 -8.41
CA VAL A 14 -17.81 -3.01 -7.21
C VAL A 14 -16.38 -3.32 -7.62
N PRO A 15 -15.47 -2.32 -7.70
CA PRO A 15 -14.12 -2.57 -8.16
C PRO A 15 -13.56 -3.66 -7.26
N ALA A 16 -13.38 -4.85 -7.83
CA ALA A 16 -13.15 -6.05 -7.05
C ALA A 16 -11.91 -5.83 -6.19
N GLN A 17 -12.06 -5.84 -4.86
CA GLN A 17 -10.92 -5.91 -3.96
C GLN A 17 -10.08 -7.11 -4.40
N GLN A 18 -8.82 -6.85 -4.71
CA GLN A 18 -7.91 -7.87 -5.21
C GLN A 18 -7.00 -8.33 -4.08
N SER A 19 -6.50 -9.55 -4.23
CA SER A 19 -5.51 -10.08 -3.29
C SER A 19 -4.28 -9.20 -3.25
N PHE A 20 -3.68 -9.07 -2.06
CA PHE A 20 -2.42 -8.37 -1.82
C PHE A 20 -1.34 -8.66 -2.89
N ALA A 21 -1.24 -9.91 -3.33
CA ALA A 21 -0.30 -10.33 -4.38
C ALA A 21 -0.47 -9.55 -5.71
N ARG A 22 -1.71 -9.26 -6.13
CA ARG A 22 -1.95 -8.48 -7.35
C ARG A 22 -1.58 -7.01 -7.19
N PHE A 23 -1.89 -6.44 -6.03
CA PHE A 23 -1.48 -5.08 -5.70
C PHE A 23 0.05 -4.94 -5.66
N MET A 24 0.74 -5.90 -5.05
CA MET A 24 2.20 -5.96 -5.05
C MET A 24 2.79 -6.11 -6.45
N GLY A 25 2.16 -6.91 -7.32
CA GLY A 25 2.53 -7.00 -8.74
C GLY A 25 2.42 -5.66 -9.47
N ALA A 26 1.35 -4.90 -9.21
CA ALA A 26 1.18 -3.56 -9.77
C ALA A 26 2.23 -2.57 -9.25
N LEU A 27 2.50 -2.55 -7.94
CA LEU A 27 3.54 -1.72 -7.35
C LEU A 27 4.91 -2.02 -7.97
N ARG A 28 5.30 -3.30 -8.07
CA ARG A 28 6.56 -3.70 -8.71
C ARG A 28 6.60 -3.30 -10.18
N HIS A 29 5.48 -3.37 -10.89
CA HIS A 29 5.41 -2.92 -12.29
C HIS A 29 5.65 -1.41 -12.42
N ILE A 30 5.05 -0.61 -11.54
CA ILE A 30 5.19 0.86 -11.53
C ILE A 30 6.63 1.25 -11.16
N THR A 31 7.21 0.57 -10.18
CA THR A 31 8.55 0.90 -9.66
C THR A 31 9.69 0.27 -10.45
N ARG A 32 9.43 -0.62 -11.43
CA ARG A 32 10.46 -1.39 -12.16
C ARG A 32 11.54 -0.54 -12.84
N PHE A 33 11.20 0.69 -13.22
CA PHE A 33 12.12 1.61 -13.91
C PHE A 33 12.64 2.71 -12.99
N MET A 34 12.29 2.69 -11.70
CA MET A 34 12.82 3.64 -10.74
C MET A 34 14.28 3.27 -10.47
N THR A 35 15.18 4.09 -11.00
CA THR A 35 16.62 4.00 -10.73
C THR A 35 16.97 4.92 -9.57
N GLY A 36 17.50 4.36 -8.48
CA GLY A 36 17.95 5.12 -7.31
C GLY A 36 18.50 4.19 -6.23
N PRO A 37 19.33 4.71 -5.31
CA PRO A 37 19.76 3.93 -4.16
C PRO A 37 18.54 3.57 -3.30
N LEU A 38 18.50 2.33 -2.81
CA LEU A 38 17.52 1.92 -1.81
C LEU A 38 17.83 2.64 -0.50
N LEU A 39 16.78 2.95 0.26
CA LEU A 39 16.93 3.57 1.56
C LEU A 39 17.49 2.55 2.57
N GLU A 40 18.42 3.01 3.41
CA GLU A 40 18.99 2.19 4.49
C GLU A 40 17.94 1.82 5.54
N ASN A 41 17.06 2.77 5.90
CA ASN A 41 16.01 2.60 6.89
C ASN A 41 14.62 2.94 6.30
N PRO A 42 14.06 2.07 5.44
CA PRO A 42 12.84 2.38 4.71
C PRO A 42 11.58 2.45 5.61
N LEU A 43 11.55 1.69 6.72
CA LEU A 43 10.44 1.76 7.69
C LEU A 43 10.35 3.12 8.35
N ASP A 44 11.46 3.63 8.89
CA ASP A 44 11.46 4.92 9.56
C ASP A 44 11.12 6.05 8.57
N ALA A 45 11.66 6.01 7.34
CA ALA A 45 11.31 6.95 6.29
C ALA A 45 9.80 6.93 5.96
N ALA A 46 9.18 5.76 5.95
CA ALA A 46 7.74 5.64 5.70
C ALA A 46 6.92 6.21 6.86
N VAL A 47 7.29 5.90 8.11
CA VAL A 47 6.63 6.42 9.31
C VAL A 47 6.74 7.94 9.39
N GLN A 48 7.92 8.51 9.14
CA GLN A 48 8.10 9.97 9.13
C GLN A 48 7.18 10.67 8.12
N ARG A 49 6.98 10.09 6.94
CA ARG A 49 6.05 10.64 5.93
C ARG A 49 4.60 10.61 6.41
N ILE A 50 4.20 9.52 7.08
CA ILE A 50 2.87 9.36 7.65
C ILE A 50 2.65 10.37 8.79
N GLU A 51 3.61 10.50 9.70
CA GLU A 51 3.57 11.46 10.81
C GLU A 51 3.53 12.92 10.32
N ALA A 52 4.21 13.23 9.22
CA ALA A 52 4.22 14.59 8.67
C ALA A 52 2.88 15.00 8.04
N ASN A 53 2.09 14.06 7.50
CA ASN A 53 0.89 14.37 6.74
C ASN A 53 -0.24 13.32 6.93
N PRO A 54 -0.64 12.97 8.16
CA PRO A 54 -1.51 11.82 8.43
C PRO A 54 -2.86 11.88 7.70
N ALA A 55 -3.37 13.08 7.43
CA ALA A 55 -4.65 13.31 6.74
C ALA A 55 -4.74 12.77 5.31
N PHE A 56 -3.62 12.61 4.61
CA PHE A 56 -3.64 12.33 3.17
C PHE A 56 -3.95 10.86 2.88
N THR A 57 -4.83 10.62 1.91
CA THR A 57 -5.25 9.28 1.47
C THR A 57 -4.06 8.37 1.14
N GLN A 58 -3.01 8.90 0.52
CA GLN A 58 -1.82 8.12 0.19
C GLN A 58 -1.10 7.57 1.43
N TYR A 59 -1.09 8.32 2.54
CA TYR A 59 -0.40 7.88 3.75
C TYR A 59 -1.26 6.91 4.58
N ARG A 60 -2.58 7.01 4.51
CA ARG A 60 -3.48 5.95 4.99
C ARG A 60 -3.27 4.63 4.25
N LEU A 61 -3.08 4.72 2.93
CA LEU A 61 -2.76 3.55 2.11
C LEU A 61 -1.36 3.01 2.44
N LEU A 62 -0.38 3.89 2.67
CA LEU A 62 0.98 3.51 3.09
C LEU A 62 0.96 2.79 4.46
N THR A 63 0.20 3.27 5.45
CA THR A 63 0.03 2.58 6.74
C THR A 63 -0.52 1.17 6.55
N ARG A 64 -1.59 1.01 5.74
CA ARG A 64 -2.14 -0.31 5.43
C ARG A 64 -1.13 -1.22 4.74
N LEU A 65 -0.32 -0.68 3.83
CA LEU A 65 0.72 -1.44 3.13
C LEU A 65 1.81 -1.94 4.10
N ILE A 66 2.30 -1.10 5.01
CA ILE A 66 3.30 -1.49 6.01
C ILE A 66 2.76 -2.58 6.93
N ALA A 67 1.48 -2.50 7.32
CA ALA A 67 0.83 -3.54 8.12
C ALA A 67 0.62 -4.86 7.36
N ALA A 68 0.39 -4.78 6.06
CA ALA A 68 0.14 -5.94 5.20
C ALA A 68 1.41 -6.74 4.87
N LEU A 69 2.57 -6.09 4.75
CA LEU A 69 3.81 -6.70 4.29
C LEU A 69 4.24 -7.93 5.12
N PRO A 70 4.37 -7.88 6.46
CA PRO A 70 4.88 -9.01 7.25
C PRO A 70 4.03 -10.28 7.20
N GLY A 71 2.74 -10.15 6.91
CA GLY A 71 1.80 -11.28 6.82
C GLY A 71 1.34 -11.59 5.40
N GLU A 72 1.80 -10.80 4.42
CA GLU A 72 1.37 -10.81 3.01
C GLU A 72 -0.17 -10.82 2.84
N GLN A 73 -0.86 -10.09 3.71
CA GLN A 73 -2.31 -10.13 3.87
C GLN A 73 -2.91 -8.74 3.83
N GLY A 74 -4.09 -8.63 3.23
CA GLY A 74 -4.84 -7.39 3.15
C GLY A 74 -5.58 -7.27 1.83
N GLU A 75 -6.58 -6.39 1.83
CA GLU A 75 -7.41 -6.11 0.67
C GLU A 75 -7.04 -4.77 0.06
N PHE A 76 -6.61 -4.80 -1.19
CA PHE A 76 -6.18 -3.62 -1.93
C PHE A 76 -6.83 -3.60 -3.31
N ARG A 77 -7.05 -2.41 -3.85
CA ARG A 77 -7.44 -2.21 -5.24
C ARG A 77 -6.19 -1.86 -6.03
N VAL A 78 -6.01 -2.44 -7.22
CA VAL A 78 -4.86 -2.15 -8.09
C VAL A 78 -4.76 -0.65 -8.40
N GLU A 79 -5.90 0.03 -8.52
CA GLU A 79 -5.98 1.46 -8.81
C GLU A 79 -5.34 2.32 -7.72
N GLU A 80 -5.37 1.85 -6.47
CA GLU A 80 -4.74 2.52 -5.32
C GLU A 80 -3.21 2.61 -5.48
N ALA A 81 -2.57 1.75 -6.27
CA ALA A 81 -1.12 1.82 -6.52
C ALA A 81 -0.71 3.10 -7.24
N SER A 82 -1.64 3.72 -7.98
CA SER A 82 -1.44 4.96 -8.74
C SER A 82 -1.54 6.22 -7.87
N VAL A 83 -1.99 6.08 -6.62
CA VAL A 83 -2.19 7.21 -5.69
C VAL A 83 -0.87 7.73 -5.14
N PHE A 84 0.17 6.89 -5.13
CA PHE A 84 1.46 7.27 -4.58
C PHE A 84 2.25 8.17 -5.54
N ASP A 85 2.75 9.28 -5.00
CA ASP A 85 3.74 10.09 -5.69
C ASP A 85 5.08 9.34 -5.86
N ARG A 86 5.94 9.84 -6.76
CA ARG A 86 7.24 9.22 -7.07
C ARG A 86 8.13 9.04 -5.83
N ASP A 87 8.16 10.04 -4.96
CA ASP A 87 8.97 10.02 -3.74
C ASP A 87 8.46 8.94 -2.78
N THR A 88 7.14 8.79 -2.65
CA THR A 88 6.52 7.74 -1.83
C THR A 88 6.72 6.36 -2.45
N LEU A 89 6.67 6.25 -3.78
CA LEU A 89 6.99 5.00 -4.50
C LEU A 89 8.44 4.54 -4.27
N ALA A 90 9.40 5.45 -4.11
CA ALA A 90 10.79 5.10 -3.81
C ALA A 90 10.95 4.48 -2.41
N VAL A 91 10.19 5.01 -1.44
CA VAL A 91 10.10 4.43 -0.09
C VAL A 91 9.46 3.05 -0.15
N ILE A 92 8.34 2.92 -0.87
CA ILE A 92 7.64 1.63 -1.05
C ILE A 92 8.55 0.60 -1.71
N LEU A 93 9.29 0.97 -2.75
CA LEU A 93 10.27 0.08 -3.37
C LEU A 93 11.29 -0.41 -2.34
N SER A 94 11.86 0.51 -1.55
CA SER A 94 12.82 0.15 -0.50
C SER A 94 12.23 -0.75 0.59
N LEU A 95 10.96 -0.54 0.98
CA LEU A 95 10.23 -1.42 1.91
C LEU A 95 10.05 -2.83 1.35
N ILE A 96 9.65 -2.94 0.08
CA ILE A 96 9.48 -4.23 -0.60
C ILE A 96 10.80 -4.98 -0.62
N HIS A 97 11.90 -4.29 -0.97
CA HIS A 97 13.24 -4.90 -0.97
C HIS A 97 13.69 -5.35 0.42
N ALA A 98 13.50 -4.52 1.44
CA ALA A 98 13.87 -4.86 2.82
C ALA A 98 13.06 -6.05 3.36
N HIS A 99 11.77 -6.13 3.00
CA HIS A 99 10.91 -7.26 3.31
C HIS A 99 11.36 -8.54 2.60
N ASP A 100 11.54 -8.50 1.28
CA ASP A 100 11.95 -9.65 0.47
C ASP A 100 13.34 -10.19 0.89
N ALA A 101 14.25 -9.29 1.28
CA ALA A 101 15.58 -9.66 1.75
C ALA A 101 15.58 -10.21 3.19
N GLY A 102 14.47 -10.07 3.93
CA GLY A 102 14.37 -10.46 5.34
C GLY A 102 15.33 -9.70 6.25
N THR A 103 15.79 -8.51 5.84
CA THR A 103 16.83 -7.74 6.56
C THR A 103 16.28 -6.99 7.77
N THR A 104 14.95 -6.81 7.82
CA THR A 104 14.28 -6.05 8.87
C THR A 104 13.56 -6.99 9.85
N PRO A 105 13.92 -6.99 11.14
CA PRO A 105 13.32 -7.89 12.12
C PRO A 105 11.86 -7.56 12.39
N SER A 106 11.06 -8.58 12.73
CA SER A 106 9.62 -8.44 12.95
C SER A 106 9.24 -7.42 14.05
N ALA A 107 10.13 -7.21 15.03
CA ALA A 107 9.92 -6.21 16.07
C ALA A 107 9.92 -4.77 15.52
N GLU A 108 10.81 -4.48 14.56
CA GLU A 108 10.86 -3.18 13.90
C GLU A 108 9.63 -2.93 13.01
N TRP A 109 9.17 -3.97 12.29
CA TRP A 109 7.89 -3.90 11.58
C TRP A 109 6.73 -3.55 12.51
N ARG A 110 6.62 -4.26 13.64
CA ARG A 110 5.55 -4.01 14.61
C ARG A 110 5.63 -2.58 15.16
N GLN A 111 6.82 -2.12 15.53
CA GLN A 111 7.02 -0.75 16.03
C GLN A 111 6.63 0.31 14.99
N ALA A 112 6.98 0.10 13.72
CA ALA A 112 6.63 1.01 12.64
C ALA A 112 5.12 1.06 12.39
N ILE A 113 4.44 -0.09 12.43
CA ILE A 113 2.97 -0.17 12.32
C ILE A 113 2.31 0.61 13.46
N ASP A 114 2.70 0.36 14.71
CA ASP A 114 2.14 1.03 15.91
C ASP A 114 2.28 2.56 15.82
N ARG A 115 3.45 3.04 15.38
CA ARG A 115 3.69 4.48 15.17
C ARG A 115 2.81 5.04 14.05
N ALA A 116 2.75 4.35 12.92
CA ALA A 116 1.95 4.78 11.77
C ALA A 116 0.45 4.84 12.09
N GLU A 117 -0.08 3.87 12.82
CA GLU A 117 -1.47 3.83 13.27
C GLU A 117 -1.75 4.92 14.31
N SER A 118 -0.84 5.10 15.28
CA SER A 118 -0.96 6.17 16.29
C SER A 118 -1.00 7.56 15.66
N ALA A 119 -0.17 7.83 14.64
CA ALA A 119 -0.18 9.10 13.92
C ALA A 119 -1.51 9.37 13.20
N GLN A 120 -2.11 8.33 12.62
CA GLN A 120 -3.43 8.41 11.98
C GLN A 120 -4.54 8.66 13.00
N LEU A 121 -4.51 7.95 14.13
CA LEU A 121 -5.50 8.12 15.21
C LEU A 121 -5.42 9.50 15.86
N ALA A 122 -4.21 9.99 16.14
CA ALA A 122 -3.99 11.30 16.73
C ALA A 122 -4.44 12.46 15.84
N PHE A 123 -4.47 12.26 14.52
CA PHE A 123 -5.04 13.24 13.59
C PHE A 123 -6.57 13.18 13.52
N ASN A 124 -7.15 11.98 13.70
CA ASN A 124 -8.58 11.74 13.57
C ASN A 124 -9.39 11.95 14.87
N GLY A 125 -8.73 12.13 16.02
CA GLY A 125 -9.34 12.36 17.35
C GLY A 125 -9.32 13.82 17.76
#